data_AF-A0A921N284-F1
#
_entry.id   AF-A0A921N284-F1
#
_cell.length_a   1.000
_cell.length_b   1.000
_cell.length_c   1.000
_cell.angle_alpha   90.00
_cell.angle_beta   90.00
_cell.angle_gamma   90.00
#
_symmetry.space_group_name_H-M   'P 1'
#
loop_
_entity.id
_entity.type
_entity.pdbx_description
1 polymer ?
#
loop_
_entity_poly.entity_id
_entity_poly.type
_entity_poly.pdbx_seq_one_letter_code
_entity_poly.pdbx_strand_id
1 'polypeptide(L)'
;MDKKFFLMTEESFRETIAFYNKNEINQNVNIKLNTYLDKVLNPLFPYKYDFILNNERQLIRLINKMEYQPPMKSIFKYLEIKSMIHGKFYFSYLFSRIRKLLSSLKSNYYSAMIIPQKLENIIIYESFSGKAFSDSPKKLYQYLSSQLKGYEHIVVVDDEKLKNELNKLNIQTVNKNTKEYFKLYNKAKIWISNIRLSPQIEKKPNQIYIQTWHGTPLKKLANDQNVISIPEVTLEEYLYGFTKETERWDYLISP
;
A
#
# COMPACT_ATOMS: atom_id res chain seq x y z
N MET A 1 -16.43 23.08 9.52
CA MET A 1 -15.74 22.27 10.55
C MET A 1 -16.03 20.78 10.40
N ASP A 2 -17.27 20.38 10.11
CA ASP A 2 -17.72 18.96 10.06
C ASP A 2 -17.00 18.00 9.10
N LYS A 3 -16.34 18.49 8.05
CA LYS A 3 -15.64 17.63 7.07
C LYS A 3 -14.21 17.25 7.49
N LYS A 4 -13.59 17.97 8.43
CA LYS A 4 -12.18 17.73 8.81
C LYS A 4 -12.02 16.62 9.87
N PHE A 5 -13.01 16.46 10.76
CA PHE A 5 -13.01 15.44 11.82
C PHE A 5 -12.98 13.99 11.31
N PHE A 6 -13.18 13.75 10.02
CA PHE A 6 -13.29 12.41 9.44
C PHE A 6 -12.22 12.08 8.41
N LEU A 7 -11.22 12.96 8.25
CA LEU A 7 -10.02 12.62 7.51
C LEU A 7 -9.24 11.57 8.33
N MET A 8 -8.53 10.61 7.75
CA MET A 8 -7.85 9.53 8.51
C MET A 8 -6.41 9.91 8.79
N THR A 9 -6.22 10.91 9.65
CA THR A 9 -4.95 11.58 9.92
C THR A 9 -4.70 11.61 11.42
N GLU A 10 -3.44 11.76 11.84
CA GLU A 10 -3.13 11.93 13.26
C GLU A 10 -3.70 13.24 13.81
N GLU A 11 -3.69 14.30 13.01
CA GLU A 11 -4.26 15.60 13.35
C GLU A 11 -5.78 15.52 13.49
N SER A 12 -6.48 14.89 12.54
CA SER A 12 -7.93 14.72 12.62
C SER A 12 -8.34 13.79 13.76
N PHE A 13 -7.52 12.79 14.12
CA PHE A 13 -7.72 11.97 15.30
C PHE A 13 -7.56 12.81 16.58
N ARG A 14 -6.51 13.64 16.67
CA ARG A 14 -6.31 14.55 17.80
C ARG A 14 -7.43 15.57 17.92
N GLU A 15 -7.89 16.14 16.80
CA GLU A 15 -9.05 17.03 16.73
C GLU A 15 -10.32 16.31 17.19
N THR A 16 -10.56 15.09 16.70
CA THR A 16 -11.67 14.20 17.10
C THR A 16 -11.65 13.99 18.60
N ILE A 17 -10.53 13.53 19.17
CA ILE A 17 -10.37 13.32 20.61
C ILE A 17 -10.60 14.63 21.40
N ALA A 18 -10.06 15.76 20.93
CA ALA A 18 -10.22 17.06 21.59
C ALA A 18 -11.67 17.55 21.57
N PHE A 19 -12.38 17.37 20.45
CA PHE A 19 -13.80 17.70 20.32
C PHE A 19 -14.66 16.85 21.25
N TYR A 20 -14.38 15.54 21.34
CA TYR A 20 -15.18 14.63 22.17
C TYR A 20 -14.87 14.68 23.66
N ASN A 21 -13.68 15.14 24.05
CA ASN A 21 -13.41 15.44 25.45
C ASN A 21 -14.25 16.64 25.94
N LYS A 22 -14.71 17.52 25.04
CA LYS A 22 -15.46 18.74 25.38
C LYS A 22 -16.99 18.62 25.22
N ASN A 23 -17.49 17.64 24.46
CA ASN A 23 -18.91 17.55 24.08
C ASN A 23 -19.58 16.22 24.49
N GLU A 24 -20.91 16.25 24.63
CA GLU A 24 -21.76 15.06 24.80
C GLU A 24 -21.95 14.29 23.47
N ILE A 25 -22.00 12.96 23.55
CA ILE A 25 -22.13 12.07 22.37
C ILE A 25 -23.62 11.81 22.12
N ASN A 26 -24.22 12.49 21.14
CA ASN A 26 -25.57 12.19 20.67
C ASN A 26 -25.58 11.07 19.60
N GLN A 27 -26.76 10.57 19.22
CA GLN A 27 -26.90 9.44 18.30
C GLN A 27 -26.26 9.68 16.92
N ASN A 28 -26.44 10.86 16.31
CA ASN A 28 -25.90 11.18 14.98
C ASN A 28 -24.36 11.21 15.01
N VAL A 29 -23.81 11.82 16.06
CA VAL A 29 -22.38 11.83 16.36
C VAL A 29 -21.85 10.40 16.55
N ASN A 30 -22.57 9.54 17.28
CA ASN A 30 -22.17 8.16 17.54
C ASN A 30 -22.12 7.34 16.23
N ILE A 31 -23.08 7.49 15.32
CA ILE A 31 -23.08 6.80 14.01
C ILE A 31 -21.85 7.20 13.17
N LYS A 32 -21.55 8.50 13.10
CA LYS A 32 -20.39 9.01 12.36
C LYS A 32 -19.07 8.50 12.96
N LEU A 33 -18.97 8.49 14.29
CA LEU A 33 -17.81 7.96 15.00
C LEU A 33 -17.66 6.44 14.84
N ASN A 34 -18.74 5.66 14.85
CA ASN A 34 -18.68 4.22 14.57
C ASN A 34 -18.12 3.97 13.17
N THR A 35 -18.58 4.74 12.18
CA THR A 35 -18.06 4.69 10.81
C THR A 35 -16.58 5.07 10.74
N TYR A 36 -16.17 6.11 11.48
CA TYR A 36 -14.78 6.53 11.57
C TYR A 36 -13.89 5.48 12.25
N LEU A 37 -14.30 4.91 13.38
CA LEU A 37 -13.57 3.85 14.07
C LEU A 37 -13.47 2.58 13.22
N ASP A 38 -14.53 2.20 12.51
CA ASP A 38 -14.45 1.11 11.52
C ASP A 38 -13.39 1.40 10.46
N LYS A 39 -13.33 2.65 10.00
CA LYS A 39 -12.33 3.14 9.07
C LYS A 39 -10.95 3.29 9.68
N VAL A 40 -10.77 3.54 10.97
CA VAL A 40 -9.47 3.62 11.69
C VAL A 40 -9.00 2.25 12.18
N LEU A 41 -9.86 1.24 12.21
CA LEU A 41 -9.52 -0.13 12.65
C LEU A 41 -9.44 -1.15 11.48
N ASN A 42 -9.72 -0.73 10.24
CA ASN A 42 -9.56 -1.55 9.01
C ASN A 42 -8.07 -1.79 8.58
N PRO A 43 -7.53 -3.01 8.52
CA PRO A 43 -6.11 -3.26 8.30
C PRO A 43 -5.66 -3.15 6.84
N LEU A 44 -6.60 -3.03 5.88
CA LEU A 44 -6.26 -2.73 4.49
C LEU A 44 -5.70 -1.30 4.35
N PHE A 45 -5.79 -0.54 5.42
CA PHE A 45 -5.17 0.74 5.56
C PHE A 45 -3.74 0.59 6.13
N PRO A 46 -2.69 1.00 5.39
CA PRO A 46 -1.28 0.72 5.71
C PRO A 46 -0.72 1.29 7.02
N TYR A 47 -1.49 2.03 7.82
CA TYR A 47 -0.97 2.88 8.91
C TYR A 47 -1.31 2.46 10.33
N LYS A 48 -2.05 1.36 10.51
CA LYS A 48 -2.82 1.29 11.76
C LYS A 48 -2.08 0.83 12.96
N TYR A 49 -1.05 0.00 12.85
CA TYR A 49 -0.55 -0.59 14.07
C TYR A 49 0.29 0.37 14.91
N ASP A 50 1.29 1.05 14.33
CA ASP A 50 2.14 1.99 15.06
C ASP A 50 1.35 3.23 15.51
N PHE A 51 0.39 3.69 14.70
CA PHE A 51 -0.52 4.76 15.07
C PHE A 51 -1.42 4.38 16.25
N ILE A 52 -2.01 3.18 16.24
CA ILE A 52 -2.85 2.67 17.34
C ILE A 52 -2.02 2.54 18.61
N LEU A 53 -0.78 2.05 18.50
CA LEU A 53 0.13 1.96 19.64
C LEU A 53 0.46 3.33 20.22
N ASN A 54 0.79 4.32 19.38
CA ASN A 54 1.13 5.66 19.85
C ASN A 54 -0.06 6.40 20.49
N ASN A 55 -1.30 5.98 20.21
CA ASN A 55 -2.53 6.65 20.65
C ASN A 55 -3.42 5.77 21.55
N GLU A 56 -2.88 4.69 22.11
CA GLU A 56 -3.63 3.63 22.82
C GLU A 56 -4.61 4.15 23.89
N ARG A 57 -4.14 5.03 24.77
CA ARG A 57 -4.93 5.52 25.92
C ARG A 57 -6.11 6.37 25.50
N GLN A 58 -5.93 7.17 24.46
CA GLN A 58 -6.95 8.07 23.93
C GLN A 58 -8.01 7.25 23.18
N LEU A 59 -7.58 6.24 22.44
CA LEU A 59 -8.45 5.32 21.73
C LEU A 59 -9.34 4.50 22.68
N ILE A 60 -8.77 3.94 23.76
CA ILE A 60 -9.55 3.22 24.78
C ILE A 60 -10.62 4.12 25.40
N ARG A 61 -10.27 5.35 25.78
CA ARG A 61 -11.22 6.30 26.37
C ARG A 61 -12.37 6.61 25.42
N LEU A 62 -12.06 6.89 24.15
CA LEU A 62 -13.08 7.18 23.14
C LEU A 62 -14.00 5.97 22.92
N ILE A 63 -13.44 4.78 22.74
CA ILE A 63 -14.19 3.55 22.53
C ILE A 63 -15.12 3.26 23.71
N ASN A 64 -14.62 3.35 24.95
CA ASN A 64 -15.43 3.12 26.15
C ASN A 64 -16.55 4.15 26.28
N LYS A 65 -16.28 5.43 25.98
CA LYS A 65 -17.28 6.50 26.03
C LYS A 65 -18.39 6.31 24.99
N MET A 66 -18.09 5.64 23.87
CA MET A 66 -19.05 5.39 22.79
C MET A 66 -19.84 4.08 22.96
N GLU A 67 -19.42 3.19 23.86
CA GLU A 67 -19.91 1.82 23.94
C GLU A 67 -19.77 1.05 22.60
N TYR A 68 -18.68 1.31 21.87
CA TYR A 68 -18.47 0.79 20.50
C TYR A 68 -18.56 -0.75 20.46
N GLN A 69 -19.38 -1.28 19.55
CA GLN A 69 -19.54 -2.71 19.31
C GLN A 69 -18.86 -3.12 18.00
N PRO A 70 -17.86 -4.03 18.03
CA PRO A 70 -17.16 -4.42 16.82
C PRO A 70 -18.05 -5.27 15.89
N PRO A 71 -18.03 -5.02 14.57
CA PRO A 71 -18.85 -5.77 13.63
C PRO A 71 -18.38 -7.23 13.49
N MET A 72 -19.32 -8.18 13.55
CA MET A 72 -19.05 -9.64 13.44
C MET A 72 -18.72 -10.16 12.02
N LYS A 73 -18.31 -9.30 11.09
CA LYS A 73 -18.01 -9.70 9.70
C LYS A 73 -16.78 -10.63 9.57
N SER A 74 -15.89 -10.66 10.56
CA SER A 74 -14.71 -11.55 10.59
C SER A 74 -14.30 -11.82 12.04
N ILE A 75 -14.12 -13.08 12.41
CA ILE A 75 -13.77 -13.47 13.79
C ILE A 75 -12.44 -12.85 14.26
N PHE A 76 -11.43 -12.79 13.39
CA PHE A 76 -10.16 -12.15 13.73
C PHE A 76 -10.27 -10.63 13.83
N LYS A 77 -11.13 -9.98 13.02
CA LYS A 77 -11.40 -8.54 13.15
C LYS A 77 -12.10 -8.25 14.47
N TYR A 78 -13.07 -9.09 14.84
CA TYR A 78 -13.78 -9.00 16.11
C TYR A 78 -12.80 -9.16 17.29
N LEU A 79 -11.95 -10.20 17.27
CA LEU A 79 -10.96 -10.46 18.32
C LEU A 79 -9.92 -9.34 18.45
N GLU A 80 -9.46 -8.78 17.33
CA GLU A 80 -8.55 -7.65 17.30
C GLU A 80 -9.16 -6.43 17.98
N ILE A 81 -10.34 -5.98 17.55
CA ILE A 81 -10.98 -4.80 18.13
C ILE A 81 -11.36 -5.04 19.60
N LYS A 82 -11.88 -6.24 19.92
CA LYS A 82 -12.18 -6.62 21.30
C LYS A 82 -10.92 -6.58 22.17
N SER A 83 -9.77 -6.99 21.65
CA SER A 83 -8.51 -6.90 22.39
C SER A 83 -8.09 -5.44 22.63
N MET A 84 -8.26 -4.55 21.65
CA MET A 84 -8.02 -3.10 21.84
C MET A 84 -8.92 -2.49 22.91
N ILE A 85 -10.22 -2.83 22.90
CA ILE A 85 -11.20 -2.36 23.91
C ILE A 85 -10.72 -2.70 25.33
N HIS A 86 -10.18 -3.90 25.52
CA HIS A 86 -9.71 -4.38 26.82
C HIS A 86 -8.25 -3.95 27.13
N GLY A 87 -7.65 -3.07 26.33
CA GLY A 87 -6.26 -2.63 26.48
C GLY A 87 -5.21 -3.71 26.23
N LYS A 88 -5.60 -4.83 25.60
CA LYS A 88 -4.73 -5.97 25.28
C LYS A 88 -4.10 -5.81 23.89
N PHE A 89 -3.32 -4.75 23.69
CA PHE A 89 -2.77 -4.38 22.37
C PHE A 89 -1.83 -5.43 21.75
N TYR A 90 -1.12 -6.20 22.56
CA TYR A 90 -0.33 -7.33 22.09
C TYR A 90 -1.19 -8.38 21.38
N PHE A 91 -2.33 -8.76 21.97
CA PHE A 91 -3.25 -9.72 21.34
C PHE A 91 -3.93 -9.11 20.11
N SER A 92 -4.26 -7.82 20.17
CA SER A 92 -4.74 -7.09 19.00
C SER A 92 -3.76 -7.17 17.82
N TYR A 93 -2.46 -6.99 18.07
CA TYR A 93 -1.41 -7.16 17.06
C TYR A 93 -1.41 -8.54 16.45
N LEU A 94 -1.42 -9.55 17.32
CA LEU A 94 -1.34 -10.95 16.93
C LEU A 94 -2.53 -11.32 16.02
N PHE A 95 -3.74 -10.93 16.41
CA PHE A 95 -4.92 -11.15 15.58
C PHE A 95 -4.88 -10.38 14.27
N SER A 96 -4.35 -9.15 14.27
CA SER A 96 -4.15 -8.36 13.05
C SER A 96 -3.15 -9.05 12.09
N ARG A 97 -2.04 -9.55 12.62
CA ARG A 97 -1.03 -10.35 11.89
C ARG A 97 -1.64 -11.61 11.29
N ILE A 98 -2.42 -12.36 12.08
CA ILE A 98 -3.10 -13.57 11.61
C ILE A 98 -4.15 -13.23 10.55
N ARG A 99 -4.91 -12.16 10.73
CA ARG A 99 -5.92 -11.72 9.77
C ARG A 99 -5.30 -11.24 8.47
N LYS A 100 -4.19 -10.48 8.54
CA LYS A 100 -3.38 -10.11 7.38
C LYS A 100 -2.93 -11.39 6.68
N LEU A 101 -2.34 -12.34 7.42
CA LEU A 101 -1.94 -13.64 6.88
C LEU A 101 -3.09 -14.41 6.21
N LEU A 102 -4.28 -14.49 6.81
CA LEU A 102 -5.42 -15.20 6.22
C LEU A 102 -6.03 -14.47 5.01
N SER A 103 -6.13 -13.15 5.07
CA SER A 103 -6.52 -12.33 3.91
C SER A 103 -5.51 -12.47 2.77
N SER A 104 -4.25 -12.66 3.15
CA SER A 104 -3.14 -12.86 2.24
C SER A 104 -3.26 -14.24 1.57
N LEU A 105 -3.53 -15.31 2.33
CA LEU A 105 -3.71 -16.67 1.83
C LEU A 105 -4.94 -16.82 0.90
N LYS A 106 -6.02 -16.07 1.14
CA LYS A 106 -7.21 -16.05 0.25
C LYS A 106 -6.98 -15.33 -1.07
N SER A 107 -5.95 -14.50 -1.14
CA SER A 107 -5.61 -13.74 -2.32
C SER A 107 -4.48 -14.47 -3.06
N ASN A 108 -4.70 -14.80 -4.34
CA ASN A 108 -3.70 -15.42 -5.22
C ASN A 108 -2.32 -14.74 -5.15
N TYR A 109 -2.30 -13.47 -4.76
CA TYR A 109 -1.21 -12.52 -4.68
C TYR A 109 -0.19 -12.83 -3.57
N TYR A 110 -0.64 -13.23 -2.37
CA TYR A 110 0.30 -13.32 -1.24
C TYR A 110 0.89 -14.70 -1.00
N SER A 111 0.26 -15.77 -1.50
CA SER A 111 0.87 -17.12 -1.40
C SER A 111 2.26 -17.16 -2.06
N ALA A 112 2.49 -16.38 -3.12
CA ALA A 112 3.80 -16.24 -3.76
C ALA A 112 4.81 -15.37 -2.98
N MET A 113 4.34 -14.43 -2.14
CA MET A 113 5.21 -13.49 -1.41
C MET A 113 5.62 -13.96 -0.01
N ILE A 114 4.80 -14.79 0.64
CA ILE A 114 5.03 -15.27 2.01
C ILE A 114 6.21 -16.24 2.08
N ILE A 115 6.46 -17.00 1.00
CA ILE A 115 7.55 -17.96 0.97
C ILE A 115 8.85 -17.20 0.64
N PRO A 116 9.87 -17.24 1.52
CA PRO A 116 11.16 -16.63 1.24
C PRO A 116 11.78 -17.31 0.01
N GLN A 117 11.81 -16.60 -1.12
CA GLN A 117 12.48 -17.08 -2.33
C GLN A 117 13.88 -16.47 -2.45
N LYS A 118 14.82 -17.29 -2.90
CA LYS A 118 16.17 -16.85 -3.27
C LYS A 118 16.07 -15.87 -4.44
N LEU A 119 16.89 -14.82 -4.39
CA LEU A 119 16.96 -13.87 -5.50
C LEU A 119 17.65 -14.51 -6.71
N GLU A 120 17.10 -14.22 -7.88
CA GLU A 120 17.56 -14.70 -9.18
C GLU A 120 18.04 -13.51 -10.02
N ASN A 121 18.87 -13.77 -11.04
CA ASN A 121 19.34 -12.73 -11.97
C ASN A 121 18.21 -12.32 -12.91
N ILE A 122 17.18 -11.66 -12.38
CA ILE A 122 16.02 -11.18 -13.14
C ILE A 122 15.96 -9.66 -13.01
N ILE A 123 15.69 -8.99 -14.14
CA ILE A 123 15.35 -7.57 -14.22
C ILE A 123 13.91 -7.45 -14.71
N ILE A 124 13.07 -6.79 -13.93
CA ILE A 124 11.67 -6.53 -14.28
C ILE A 124 11.52 -5.08 -14.73
N TYR A 125 10.82 -4.89 -15.84
CA TYR A 125 10.53 -3.59 -16.45
C TYR A 125 9.02 -3.34 -16.46
N GLU A 126 8.55 -2.27 -15.82
CA GLU A 126 7.13 -1.89 -15.80
C GLU A 126 6.95 -0.42 -16.18
N SER A 127 6.36 -0.16 -17.36
CA SER A 127 6.05 1.21 -17.82
C SER A 127 4.56 1.50 -17.66
N PHE A 128 4.22 2.65 -17.07
CA PHE A 128 2.85 3.14 -16.89
C PHE A 128 1.88 2.06 -16.41
N SER A 129 2.27 1.33 -15.36
CA SER A 129 1.46 0.26 -14.77
C SER A 129 1.19 -0.92 -15.72
N GLY A 130 2.11 -1.21 -16.65
CA GLY A 130 2.00 -2.31 -17.62
C GLY A 130 1.14 -2.00 -18.85
N LYS A 131 0.62 -0.77 -18.96
CA LYS A 131 -0.23 -0.35 -20.09
C LYS A 131 0.54 -0.12 -21.38
N ALA A 132 1.86 0.03 -21.27
CA ALA A 132 2.74 0.22 -22.41
C ALA A 132 4.11 -0.40 -22.12
N PHE A 133 4.87 -0.68 -23.18
CA PHE A 133 6.31 -0.87 -23.11
C PHE A 133 6.97 0.30 -23.84
N SER A 134 7.31 1.34 -23.09
CA SER A 134 7.71 2.65 -23.63
C SER A 134 8.60 3.41 -22.63
N ASP A 135 8.91 4.67 -22.96
CA ASP A 135 9.59 5.62 -22.06
C ASP A 135 10.96 5.12 -21.57
N SER A 136 11.41 5.59 -20.41
CA SER A 136 12.70 5.27 -19.81
C SER A 136 12.88 3.76 -19.57
N PRO A 137 11.89 2.99 -19.06
CA PRO A 137 12.05 1.55 -18.87
C PRO A 137 12.32 0.79 -20.17
N LYS A 138 11.68 1.16 -21.29
CA LYS A 138 11.98 0.54 -22.60
C LYS A 138 13.40 0.84 -23.05
N LYS A 139 13.88 2.07 -22.89
CA LYS A 139 15.24 2.46 -23.27
C LYS A 139 16.28 1.71 -22.43
N LEU A 140 16.04 1.60 -21.12
CA LEU A 140 16.86 0.80 -20.22
C LEU A 140 16.84 -0.68 -20.60
N TYR A 141 15.68 -1.25 -20.95
CA TYR A 141 15.61 -2.63 -21.45
C TYR A 141 16.50 -2.81 -22.68
N GLN A 142 16.37 -1.96 -23.70
CA GLN A 142 17.12 -2.08 -24.96
C GLN A 142 18.63 -2.08 -24.74
N TYR A 143 19.12 -1.25 -23.81
CA TYR A 143 20.52 -1.22 -23.46
C TYR A 143 20.92 -2.43 -22.61
N LEU A 144 20.24 -2.64 -21.47
CA LEU A 144 20.62 -3.65 -20.47
C LEU A 144 20.47 -5.08 -20.98
N SER A 145 19.48 -5.38 -21.83
CA SER A 145 19.32 -6.73 -22.40
C SER A 145 20.50 -7.14 -23.28
N SER A 146 21.22 -6.17 -23.86
CA SER A 146 22.43 -6.43 -24.64
C SER A 146 23.68 -6.58 -23.75
N GLN A 147 23.75 -5.83 -22.65
CA GLN A 147 24.93 -5.77 -21.77
C GLN A 147 24.92 -6.84 -20.67
N LEU A 148 23.73 -7.20 -20.17
CA LEU A 148 23.54 -8.09 -19.03
C LEU A 148 22.90 -9.42 -19.46
N LYS A 149 23.48 -10.09 -20.47
CA LYS A 149 22.95 -11.36 -21.02
C LYS A 149 22.78 -12.50 -20.01
N GLY A 150 23.47 -12.42 -18.87
CA GLY A 150 23.32 -13.38 -17.76
C GLY A 150 22.11 -13.12 -16.85
N TYR A 151 21.29 -12.11 -17.19
CA TYR A 151 20.02 -11.81 -16.54
C TYR A 151 18.85 -12.19 -17.45
N GLU A 152 17.77 -12.64 -16.84
CA GLU A 152 16.46 -12.73 -17.48
C GLU A 152 15.80 -11.34 -17.48
N HIS A 153 15.25 -10.92 -18.62
CA HIS A 153 14.64 -9.60 -18.79
C HIS A 153 13.15 -9.74 -19.04
N ILE A 154 12.34 -9.32 -18.07
CA ILE A 154 10.90 -9.55 -18.09
C ILE A 154 10.15 -8.22 -18.14
N VAL A 155 9.25 -8.08 -19.11
CA VAL A 155 8.39 -6.90 -19.26
C VAL A 155 7.01 -7.17 -18.66
N VAL A 156 6.54 -6.28 -17.78
CA VAL A 156 5.18 -6.35 -17.24
C VAL A 156 4.18 -5.79 -18.26
N VAL A 157 3.09 -6.53 -18.48
CA VAL A 157 1.98 -6.12 -19.37
C VAL A 157 0.64 -6.24 -18.65
N ASP A 158 -0.28 -5.31 -18.90
CA ASP A 158 -1.66 -5.29 -18.37
C ASP A 158 -2.71 -5.41 -19.50
N ASP A 159 -2.26 -5.68 -20.72
CA ASP A 159 -3.08 -5.76 -21.92
C ASP A 159 -2.61 -6.90 -22.85
N GLU A 160 -3.55 -7.66 -23.42
CA GLU A 160 -3.25 -8.80 -24.28
C GLU A 160 -2.67 -8.41 -25.64
N LYS A 161 -3.08 -7.28 -26.20
CA LYS A 161 -2.55 -6.81 -27.48
C LYS A 161 -1.07 -6.46 -27.34
N LEU A 162 -0.70 -5.71 -26.30
CA LEU A 162 0.70 -5.41 -25.99
C LEU A 162 1.50 -6.70 -25.78
N LYS A 163 0.96 -7.65 -25.01
CA LYS A 163 1.59 -8.97 -24.83
C LYS A 163 1.89 -9.66 -26.16
N ASN A 164 0.91 -9.72 -27.05
CA ASN A 164 1.04 -10.37 -28.35
C ASN A 164 2.07 -9.65 -29.25
N GLU A 165 2.12 -8.32 -29.21
CA GLU A 165 3.13 -7.53 -29.93
C GLU A 165 4.55 -7.83 -29.44
N LEU A 166 4.76 -7.88 -28.12
CA LEU A 166 6.07 -8.18 -27.53
C LEU A 166 6.50 -9.64 -27.75
N ASN A 167 5.56 -10.58 -27.70
CA ASN A 167 5.85 -11.99 -27.97
C ASN A 167 6.35 -12.21 -29.41
N LYS A 168 5.82 -11.49 -30.41
CA LYS A 168 6.33 -11.52 -31.80
C LYS A 168 7.78 -11.07 -31.93
N LEU A 169 8.26 -10.28 -30.97
CA LEU A 169 9.64 -9.80 -30.87
C LEU A 169 10.50 -10.69 -29.97
N ASN A 170 9.99 -11.84 -29.53
CA ASN A 170 10.64 -12.74 -28.57
C ASN A 170 10.99 -12.06 -27.23
N ILE A 171 10.21 -11.05 -26.82
CA ILE A 171 10.37 -10.39 -25.53
C ILE A 171 9.56 -11.15 -24.49
N GLN A 172 10.21 -11.57 -23.39
CA GLN A 172 9.54 -12.25 -22.29
C GLN A 172 8.62 -11.28 -21.54
N THR A 173 7.40 -11.71 -21.26
CA THR A 173 6.38 -10.89 -20.62
C THR A 173 5.72 -11.60 -19.44
N VAL A 174 5.23 -10.82 -18.47
CA VAL A 174 4.36 -11.30 -17.40
C VAL A 174 3.11 -10.43 -17.28
N ASN A 175 1.94 -11.06 -17.18
CA ASN A 175 0.68 -10.37 -16.98
C ASN A 175 0.60 -9.80 -15.56
N LYS A 176 0.29 -8.51 -15.45
CA LYS A 176 0.13 -7.80 -14.18
C LYS A 176 -0.91 -8.47 -13.29
N ASN A 177 -0.72 -8.36 -11.98
CA ASN A 177 -1.63 -8.88 -10.96
C ASN A 177 -1.87 -10.41 -10.97
N THR A 178 -1.11 -11.17 -11.75
CA THR A 178 -1.12 -12.65 -11.70
C THR A 178 -0.21 -13.19 -10.59
N LYS A 179 -0.35 -14.48 -10.24
CA LYS A 179 0.57 -15.12 -9.27
C LYS A 179 2.03 -15.02 -9.69
N GLU A 180 2.29 -15.23 -10.99
CA GLU A 180 3.64 -15.19 -11.54
C GLU A 180 4.24 -13.78 -11.44
N TYR A 181 3.44 -12.72 -11.65
CA TYR A 181 3.87 -11.34 -11.47
C TYR A 181 4.44 -11.10 -10.05
N PHE A 182 3.71 -11.47 -9.00
CA PHE A 182 4.20 -11.30 -7.62
C PHE A 182 5.40 -12.18 -7.30
N LYS A 183 5.43 -13.41 -7.82
CA LYS A 183 6.55 -14.33 -7.67
C LYS A 183 7.83 -13.78 -8.30
N LEU A 184 7.73 -13.23 -9.51
CA LEU A 184 8.86 -12.61 -10.20
C LEU A 184 9.35 -11.39 -9.44
N TYR A 185 8.48 -10.49 -8.99
CA TYR A 185 8.89 -9.37 -8.15
C TYR A 185 9.57 -9.83 -6.86
N ASN A 186 9.12 -10.93 -6.24
CA ASN A 186 9.76 -11.50 -5.04
C ASN A 186 11.15 -12.10 -5.31
N LYS A 187 11.41 -12.58 -6.54
CA LYS A 187 12.69 -13.20 -6.96
C LYS A 187 13.67 -12.23 -7.62
N ALA A 188 13.18 -11.20 -8.29
CA ALA A 188 14.02 -10.36 -9.14
C ALA A 188 15.01 -9.52 -8.33
N LYS A 189 16.24 -9.44 -8.82
CA LYS A 189 17.28 -8.60 -8.21
C LYS A 189 17.06 -7.12 -8.50
N ILE A 190 16.51 -6.78 -9.68
CA ILE A 190 16.38 -5.39 -10.12
C ILE A 190 14.96 -5.13 -10.63
N TRP A 191 14.35 -4.05 -10.16
CA TRP A 191 13.07 -3.54 -10.63
C TRP A 191 13.27 -2.17 -11.27
N ILE A 192 12.71 -1.96 -12.46
CA ILE A 192 12.78 -0.70 -13.19
C ILE A 192 11.36 -0.27 -13.54
N SER A 193 10.94 0.87 -13.00
CA SER A 193 9.63 1.43 -13.31
C SER A 193 9.67 2.95 -13.46
N ASN A 194 8.66 3.52 -14.11
CA ASN A 194 8.46 4.96 -14.27
C ASN A 194 7.22 5.49 -13.52
N ILE A 195 6.53 4.60 -12.80
CA ILE A 195 5.41 4.94 -11.94
C ILE A 195 5.53 4.17 -10.62
N ARG A 196 4.67 4.51 -9.65
CA ARG A 196 4.56 3.79 -8.37
C ARG A 196 4.13 2.34 -8.61
N LEU A 197 4.78 1.40 -7.92
CA LEU A 197 4.38 -0.01 -7.95
C LEU A 197 3.30 -0.30 -6.91
N SER A 198 2.62 -1.45 -7.03
CA SER A 198 1.61 -1.85 -6.05
C SER A 198 2.22 -1.92 -4.63
N PRO A 199 1.53 -1.41 -3.59
CA PRO A 199 1.96 -1.57 -2.20
C PRO A 199 1.92 -3.04 -1.75
N GLN A 200 1.27 -3.92 -2.51
CA GLN A 200 1.28 -5.35 -2.26
C GLN A 200 2.63 -6.00 -2.56
N ILE A 201 3.48 -5.35 -3.35
CA ILE A 201 4.82 -5.85 -3.64
C ILE A 201 5.76 -5.47 -2.49
N GLU A 202 6.18 -6.43 -1.67
CA GLU A 202 7.15 -6.18 -0.60
C GLU A 202 8.59 -6.24 -1.16
N LYS A 203 9.36 -5.14 -1.01
CA LYS A 203 10.79 -5.09 -1.40
C LYS A 203 11.65 -5.72 -0.32
N LYS A 204 12.54 -6.62 -0.71
CA LYS A 204 13.57 -7.19 0.16
C LYS A 204 14.82 -6.31 0.19
N PRO A 205 15.62 -6.33 1.27
CA PRO A 205 16.84 -5.52 1.37
C PRO A 205 17.85 -5.73 0.24
N ASN A 206 17.93 -6.95 -0.30
CA ASN A 206 18.91 -7.31 -1.35
C ASN A 206 18.39 -7.09 -2.79
N GLN A 207 17.24 -6.42 -2.95
CA GLN A 207 16.67 -6.04 -4.24
C GLN A 207 16.90 -4.56 -4.49
N ILE A 208 17.12 -4.21 -5.76
CA ILE A 208 17.33 -2.84 -6.22
C ILE A 208 16.09 -2.38 -6.98
N TYR A 209 15.49 -1.28 -6.56
CA TYR A 209 14.38 -0.62 -7.22
C TYR A 209 14.83 0.74 -7.77
N ILE A 210 14.91 0.82 -9.09
CA ILE A 210 15.22 2.01 -9.86
C ILE A 210 13.91 2.65 -10.32
N GLN A 211 13.62 3.83 -9.81
CA GLN A 211 12.52 4.67 -10.24
C GLN A 211 13.02 5.69 -11.27
N THR A 212 12.40 5.70 -12.44
CA THR A 212 12.75 6.62 -13.54
C THR A 212 11.83 7.84 -13.58
N TRP A 213 10.69 7.78 -12.87
CA TRP A 213 9.61 8.76 -12.96
C TRP A 213 9.23 9.04 -14.42
N HIS A 214 8.45 10.08 -14.68
CA HIS A 214 7.89 10.33 -16.02
C HIS A 214 7.94 11.82 -16.39
N GLY A 215 9.05 12.47 -16.06
CA GLY A 215 9.40 13.81 -16.55
C GLY A 215 9.48 14.89 -15.47
N THR A 216 9.93 16.07 -15.90
CA THR A 216 10.08 17.26 -15.04
C THR A 216 8.72 17.73 -14.54
N PRO A 217 8.51 17.84 -13.22
CA PRO A 217 7.22 18.24 -12.68
C PRO A 217 6.94 19.72 -12.99
N LEU A 218 5.80 20.00 -13.64
CA LEU A 218 5.27 21.36 -13.78
C LEU A 218 4.27 21.71 -12.65
N LYS A 219 3.47 20.73 -12.24
CA LYS A 219 2.50 20.87 -11.14
C LYS A 219 3.12 20.36 -9.84
N LYS A 220 2.65 20.88 -8.69
CA LYS A 220 3.00 20.33 -7.37
C LYS A 220 2.48 18.90 -7.23
N LEU A 221 3.30 17.99 -6.73
CA LEU A 221 3.01 16.56 -6.59
C LEU A 221 3.40 16.07 -5.19
N ALA A 222 2.80 14.96 -4.76
CA ALA A 222 3.12 14.31 -3.48
C ALA A 222 3.11 15.32 -2.32
N ASN A 223 4.19 15.42 -1.54
CA ASN A 223 4.28 16.25 -0.35
C ASN A 223 4.07 17.76 -0.59
N ASP A 224 4.18 18.23 -1.83
CA ASP A 224 3.90 19.63 -2.17
C ASP A 224 2.41 19.91 -2.42
N GLN A 225 1.55 18.88 -2.39
CA GLN A 225 0.11 19.04 -2.58
C GLN A 225 -0.60 19.39 -1.27
N ASN A 226 -1.41 20.46 -1.31
CA ASN A 226 -2.25 20.88 -0.18
C ASN A 226 -3.68 20.31 -0.24
N VAL A 227 -4.10 19.80 -1.39
CA VAL A 227 -5.43 19.23 -1.63
C VAL A 227 -5.30 18.10 -2.67
N ILE A 228 -6.10 17.05 -2.50
CA ILE A 228 -6.31 16.01 -3.51
C ILE A 228 -7.79 15.91 -3.87
N SER A 229 -8.05 15.49 -5.11
CA SER A 229 -9.41 15.25 -5.63
C SER A 229 -9.61 13.76 -5.91
N ILE A 230 -9.33 12.92 -4.91
CA ILE A 230 -9.53 11.47 -5.00
C ILE A 230 -10.73 11.11 -4.12
N PRO A 231 -11.81 10.53 -4.67
CA PRO A 231 -12.96 10.10 -3.87
C PRO A 231 -12.52 9.16 -2.75
N GLU A 232 -13.05 9.38 -1.55
CA GLU A 232 -12.87 8.50 -0.39
C GLU A 232 -11.42 8.35 0.12
N VAL A 233 -10.46 9.10 -0.42
CA VAL A 233 -9.07 9.13 0.03
C VAL A 233 -8.75 10.52 0.55
N THR A 234 -8.19 10.56 1.75
CA THR A 234 -7.78 11.80 2.42
C THR A 234 -6.34 12.15 2.06
N LEU A 235 -5.95 13.42 2.21
CA LEU A 235 -4.64 13.89 1.78
C LEU A 235 -3.52 13.10 2.46
N GLU A 236 -3.66 12.83 3.75
CA GLU A 236 -2.65 12.22 4.60
C GLU A 236 -2.50 10.72 4.31
N GLU A 237 -3.60 10.05 3.95
CA GLU A 237 -3.57 8.67 3.46
C GLU A 237 -2.83 8.59 2.12
N TYR A 238 -3.13 9.51 1.22
CA TYR A 238 -2.41 9.64 -0.05
C TYR A 238 -0.92 9.91 0.18
N LEU A 239 -0.59 10.85 1.07
CA LEU A 239 0.77 11.32 1.29
C LEU A 239 1.69 10.25 1.87
N TYR A 240 1.27 9.39 2.83
CA TYR A 240 2.12 8.22 3.10
C TYR A 240 1.94 7.01 2.25
N GLY A 241 0.83 6.83 1.54
CA GLY A 241 0.87 5.90 0.42
C GLY A 241 2.04 6.26 -0.52
N PHE A 242 2.23 7.56 -0.75
CA PHE A 242 3.35 8.09 -1.51
C PHE A 242 4.69 8.00 -0.77
N THR A 243 4.76 8.35 0.50
CA THR A 243 6.03 8.30 1.26
C THR A 243 6.54 6.87 1.40
N LYS A 244 5.64 5.91 1.71
CA LYS A 244 6.00 4.47 1.76
C LYS A 244 6.43 3.94 0.42
N GLU A 245 5.87 4.45 -0.68
CA GLU A 245 6.35 4.14 -2.00
C GLU A 245 7.80 4.61 -2.20
N THR A 246 8.07 5.88 -1.89
CA THR A 246 9.38 6.51 -2.12
C THR A 246 10.47 5.92 -1.23
N GLU A 247 10.13 5.47 -0.02
CA GLU A 247 11.04 4.75 0.88
C GLU A 247 11.56 3.43 0.27
N ARG A 248 10.86 2.86 -0.72
CA ARG A 248 11.30 1.64 -1.42
C ARG A 248 12.27 1.93 -2.56
N TRP A 249 12.39 3.17 -3.03
CA TRP A 249 13.23 3.50 -4.17
C TRP A 249 14.68 3.56 -3.72
N ASP A 250 15.53 2.72 -4.30
CA ASP A 250 16.98 2.81 -4.05
C ASP A 250 17.61 3.91 -4.90
N TYR A 251 17.06 4.15 -6.09
CA TYR A 251 17.50 5.19 -7.02
C TYR A 251 16.30 5.90 -7.65
N LEU A 252 16.43 7.21 -7.81
CA LEU A 252 15.49 8.06 -8.55
C LEU A 252 16.26 8.84 -9.62
N ILE A 253 15.83 8.75 -10.89
CA ILE A 253 16.41 9.56 -11.96
C ILE A 253 15.88 11.00 -11.85
N SER A 254 16.77 11.98 -12.02
CA SER A 254 16.42 13.39 -12.22
C SER A 254 16.86 13.84 -13.61
N PRO A 255 16.02 14.59 -14.35
CA PRO A 255 16.39 15.28 -15.57
C PRO A 255 17.24 16.53 -15.30
#